data_AF-A0A433D192-F1
#
_entry.id   AF-A0A433D192-F1
#
_cell.length_a   1.000
_cell.length_b   1.000
_cell.length_c   1.000
_cell.angle_alpha   90.00
_cell.angle_beta   90.00
_cell.angle_gamma   90.00
#
_symmetry.space_group_name_H-M   'P 1'
#
loop_
_entity.id
_entity.type
_entity.pdbx_description
1 polymer ?
#
loop_
_entity_poly.entity_id
_entity_poly.type
_entity_poly.pdbx_seq_one_letter_code
_entity_poly.pdbx_strand_id
1 'polypeptide(L)'
;MITDVMDELGSAIGHSDVPNVRIAPFFYLETNTCYTVAWSTQDVAVGEKLTRDYMATTKDPACREAISCVYLPDALDRLSDKFVELNRKRVRDLDARAVITFKGAKDVDVDDLGDAMRAVSIDVPTSGPEPEPKRKFVYYTDHPLLAASIAYSPHFIRTTERDEADIVWVCYTLSDPRPVKRSSDVASAPQCVNQFPNQNLLTVKDLLIATLHAYFGYAELKGWVPRTYNLNTECREWLGEVVERRKRQGKREKGGSGLRDGRECVDH
;
A
#
# COMPACT_ATOMS: atom_id res chain seq x y z
N MET A 1 39.87 -5.97 -16.88
CA MET A 1 39.86 -7.44 -17.03
C MET A 1 38.47 -7.88 -16.61
N ILE A 2 37.67 -8.42 -17.54
CA ILE A 2 36.31 -8.92 -17.23
C ILE A 2 36.52 -10.33 -16.68
N THR A 3 36.40 -10.51 -15.38
CA THR A 3 36.43 -11.84 -14.75
C THR A 3 35.01 -12.37 -14.71
N ASP A 4 34.75 -13.38 -15.53
CA ASP A 4 33.55 -14.21 -15.43
C ASP A 4 33.66 -15.06 -14.15
N VAL A 5 32.70 -14.90 -13.24
CA VAL A 5 32.60 -15.69 -12.02
C VAL A 5 31.33 -16.53 -12.17
N MET A 6 31.49 -17.73 -12.70
CA MET A 6 30.45 -18.74 -12.73
C MET A 6 30.23 -19.24 -11.29
N ASP A 7 29.18 -18.75 -10.66
CA ASP A 7 28.92 -18.93 -9.24
C ASP A 7 28.22 -20.27 -8.95
N GLU A 8 28.98 -21.37 -8.89
CA GLU A 8 28.45 -22.68 -8.50
C GLU A 8 28.30 -22.86 -6.97
N LEU A 9 28.94 -21.98 -6.16
CA LEU A 9 29.04 -22.14 -4.70
C LEU A 9 28.80 -20.86 -3.85
N GLY A 10 28.48 -19.72 -4.46
CA GLY A 10 28.20 -18.47 -3.76
C GLY A 10 29.46 -17.64 -3.52
N SER A 11 29.72 -16.65 -4.38
CA SER A 11 30.76 -15.66 -4.15
C SER A 11 30.35 -14.71 -3.03
N ALA A 12 30.98 -14.82 -1.87
CA ALA A 12 30.67 -14.02 -0.69
C ALA A 12 31.20 -12.58 -0.81
N ILE A 13 30.50 -11.73 -1.58
CA ILE A 13 30.81 -10.31 -1.72
C ILE A 13 29.99 -9.49 -0.70
N GLY A 14 30.68 -8.87 0.24
CA GLY A 14 30.06 -8.12 1.35
C GLY A 14 29.59 -6.72 0.96
N HIS A 15 28.82 -6.08 1.85
CA HIS A 15 28.47 -4.67 1.72
C HIS A 15 29.56 -3.76 2.29
N SER A 16 29.83 -2.63 1.64
CA SER A 16 30.58 -1.50 2.19
C SER A 16 30.05 -0.18 1.63
N ASP A 17 30.04 0.89 2.44
CA ASP A 17 29.82 2.26 1.97
C ASP A 17 31.02 2.81 1.18
N VAL A 18 32.19 2.18 1.33
CA VAL A 18 33.40 2.45 0.55
C VAL A 18 33.79 1.16 -0.19
N PRO A 19 33.07 0.79 -1.27
CA PRO A 19 33.27 -0.48 -1.96
C PRO A 19 34.54 -0.48 -2.81
N ASN A 20 35.19 -1.64 -2.92
CA ASN A 20 36.32 -1.84 -3.84
C ASN A 20 35.95 -2.47 -5.19
N VAL A 21 34.71 -2.94 -5.33
CA VAL A 21 34.18 -3.53 -6.56
C VAL A 21 32.81 -2.95 -6.89
N ARG A 22 32.55 -2.75 -8.19
CA ARG A 22 31.22 -2.55 -8.73
C ARG A 22 30.77 -3.78 -9.50
N ILE A 23 29.48 -4.06 -9.41
CA ILE A 23 28.84 -5.22 -10.04
C ILE A 23 27.60 -4.74 -10.76
N ALA A 24 27.42 -5.17 -12.01
CA ALA A 24 26.24 -4.89 -12.80
C ALA A 24 25.77 -6.15 -13.55
N PRO A 25 24.44 -6.38 -13.66
CA PRO A 25 23.92 -7.36 -14.58
C PRO A 25 24.12 -6.87 -16.01
N PHE A 26 24.57 -7.76 -16.88
CA PHE A 26 24.77 -7.51 -18.30
C PHE A 26 24.07 -8.60 -19.11
N PHE A 27 23.17 -8.22 -20.01
CA PHE A 27 22.48 -9.17 -20.87
C PHE A 27 23.12 -9.17 -22.25
N TYR A 28 23.69 -10.31 -22.64
CA TYR A 28 24.26 -10.48 -23.96
C TYR A 28 23.22 -11.07 -24.91
N LEU A 29 22.74 -10.24 -25.83
CA LEU A 29 21.63 -10.58 -26.72
C LEU A 29 21.97 -11.70 -27.71
N GLU A 30 23.22 -11.79 -28.18
CA GLU A 30 23.60 -12.77 -29.20
C GLU A 30 23.51 -14.21 -28.69
N THR A 31 23.84 -14.45 -27.42
CA THR A 31 23.72 -15.77 -26.79
C THR A 31 22.50 -15.85 -25.87
N ASN A 32 21.68 -14.81 -25.80
CA ASN A 32 20.53 -14.70 -24.90
C ASN A 32 20.88 -15.06 -23.44
N THR A 33 22.05 -14.62 -22.97
CA THR A 33 22.64 -15.01 -21.67
C THR A 33 22.80 -13.81 -20.74
N CYS A 34 22.42 -13.98 -19.47
CA CYS A 34 22.67 -13.02 -18.40
C CYS A 34 24.05 -13.27 -17.77
N TYR A 35 24.91 -12.25 -17.78
CA TYR A 35 26.18 -12.24 -17.08
C TYR A 35 26.13 -11.27 -15.90
N THR A 36 26.94 -11.55 -14.89
CA THR A 36 27.26 -10.59 -13.83
C THR A 36 28.66 -10.08 -14.06
N VAL A 37 28.79 -8.80 -14.42
CA VAL A 37 30.10 -8.20 -14.66
C VAL A 37 30.55 -7.50 -13.38
N ALA A 38 31.71 -7.88 -12.87
CA ALA A 38 32.35 -7.23 -11.72
C ALA A 38 33.66 -6.57 -12.16
N TRP A 39 33.93 -5.36 -11.66
CA TRP A 39 35.19 -4.66 -11.89
C TRP A 39 35.61 -3.86 -10.65
N SER A 40 36.91 -3.76 -10.42
CA SER A 40 37.44 -3.00 -9.30
C SER A 40 37.27 -1.49 -9.51
N THR A 41 36.99 -0.77 -8.43
CA THR A 41 36.93 0.71 -8.38
C THR A 41 38.16 1.34 -7.74
N GLN A 42 38.98 0.53 -7.07
CA GLN A 42 40.24 0.88 -6.45
C GLN A 42 41.21 -0.31 -6.58
N ASP A 43 42.49 -0.10 -6.27
CA ASP A 43 43.45 -1.19 -6.24
C ASP A 43 43.09 -2.16 -5.11
N VAL A 44 43.00 -3.45 -5.43
CA VAL A 44 42.63 -4.52 -4.50
C VAL A 44 43.81 -5.47 -4.33
N ALA A 45 44.26 -5.65 -3.09
CA ALA A 45 45.38 -6.54 -2.79
C ALA A 45 44.96 -8.01 -2.80
N VAL A 46 45.93 -8.91 -3.03
CA VAL A 46 45.68 -10.36 -2.93
C VAL A 46 45.27 -10.72 -1.51
N GLY A 47 44.13 -11.40 -1.37
CA GLY A 47 43.55 -11.77 -0.07
C GLY A 47 42.64 -10.70 0.57
N GLU A 48 42.51 -9.52 -0.04
CA GLU A 48 41.57 -8.50 0.41
C GLU A 48 40.12 -8.91 0.12
N LYS A 49 39.20 -8.58 1.04
CA LYS A 49 37.77 -8.88 0.86
C LYS A 49 37.15 -7.97 -0.19
N LEU A 50 36.45 -8.58 -1.15
CA LEU A 50 35.67 -7.82 -2.12
C LEU A 50 34.38 -7.30 -1.46
N THR A 51 34.11 -6.01 -1.66
CA THR A 51 32.93 -5.33 -1.13
C THR A 51 32.26 -4.49 -2.20
N ARG A 52 30.93 -4.46 -2.17
CA ARG A 52 30.08 -3.65 -3.06
C ARG A 52 29.11 -2.79 -2.27
N ASP A 53 28.66 -1.71 -2.88
CA ASP A 53 27.53 -0.96 -2.35
C ASP A 53 26.21 -1.58 -2.85
N TYR A 54 25.49 -2.30 -1.98
CA TYR A 54 24.18 -2.86 -2.31
C TYR A 54 23.07 -1.79 -2.38
N MET A 55 23.34 -0.58 -1.89
CA MET A 55 22.39 0.52 -1.80
C MET A 55 22.71 1.65 -2.76
N ALA A 56 23.59 1.41 -3.75
CA ALA A 56 24.06 2.43 -4.70
C ALA A 56 22.92 3.12 -5.48
N THR A 57 21.79 2.42 -5.69
CA THR A 57 20.62 2.96 -6.38
C THR A 57 19.70 3.77 -5.47
N THR A 58 19.84 3.67 -4.16
CA THR A 58 19.00 4.35 -3.18
C THR A 58 19.50 5.77 -2.96
N LYS A 59 18.79 6.74 -3.56
CA LYS A 59 19.14 8.17 -3.47
C LYS A 59 18.71 8.83 -2.16
N ASP A 60 17.61 8.37 -1.58
CA ASP A 60 17.09 8.94 -0.32
C ASP A 60 17.94 8.44 0.87
N PRO A 61 18.60 9.36 1.62
CA PRO A 61 19.40 8.99 2.79
C PRO A 61 18.59 8.26 3.87
N ALA A 62 17.31 8.59 4.03
CA ALA A 62 16.43 7.96 5.00
C ALA A 62 16.15 6.49 4.66
N CYS A 63 15.79 6.21 3.41
CA CYS A 63 15.66 4.86 2.89
C CYS A 63 16.99 4.10 2.95
N ARG A 64 18.12 4.73 2.59
CA ARG A 64 19.44 4.09 2.65
C ARG A 64 19.78 3.67 4.09
N GLU A 65 19.53 4.52 5.06
CA GLU A 65 19.74 4.22 6.48
C GLU A 65 18.90 3.00 6.93
N ALA A 66 17.63 2.93 6.52
CA ALA A 66 16.77 1.78 6.84
C ALA A 66 17.23 0.49 6.16
N ILE A 67 17.58 0.54 4.87
CA ILE A 67 18.04 -0.62 4.09
C ILE A 67 19.38 -1.13 4.61
N SER A 68 20.23 -0.27 5.17
CA SER A 68 21.53 -0.68 5.74
C SER A 68 21.37 -1.77 6.81
N CYS A 69 20.24 -1.80 7.53
CA CYS A 69 19.92 -2.80 8.54
C CYS A 69 19.75 -4.22 7.98
N VAL A 70 19.58 -4.38 6.67
CA VAL A 70 19.52 -5.68 5.99
C VAL A 70 20.91 -6.23 5.73
N TYR A 71 21.85 -5.35 5.38
CA TYR A 71 23.19 -5.74 4.94
C TYR A 71 24.24 -5.68 6.04
N LEU A 72 23.98 -4.91 7.10
CA LEU A 72 24.88 -4.73 8.25
C LEU A 72 24.19 -5.29 9.51
N PRO A 73 24.73 -6.38 10.10
CA PRO A 73 24.05 -7.11 11.18
C PRO A 73 23.92 -6.29 12.47
N ASP A 74 24.80 -5.32 12.71
CA ASP A 74 24.81 -4.43 13.88
C ASP A 74 24.03 -3.13 13.65
N ALA A 75 23.71 -2.77 12.39
CA ALA A 75 23.13 -1.48 12.08
C ALA A 75 21.77 -1.26 12.75
N LEU A 76 20.93 -2.31 12.83
CA LEU A 76 19.63 -2.20 13.49
C LEU A 76 19.79 -1.93 14.99
N ASP A 77 20.76 -2.57 15.65
CA ASP A 77 20.99 -2.38 17.08
C ASP A 77 21.52 -0.97 17.35
N ARG A 78 22.48 -0.49 16.56
CA ARG A 78 23.03 0.87 16.67
C ARG A 78 21.98 1.97 16.44
N LEU A 79 21.06 1.76 15.50
CA LEU A 79 20.05 2.75 15.11
C LEU A 79 18.71 2.55 15.83
N SER A 80 18.61 1.53 16.68
CA SER A 80 17.36 1.11 17.31
C SER A 80 16.66 2.25 18.04
N ASP A 81 17.35 2.95 18.94
CA ASP A 81 16.78 4.04 19.73
C ASP A 81 16.31 5.21 18.86
N LYS A 82 17.07 5.53 17.80
CA LYS A 82 16.70 6.56 16.83
C LYS A 82 15.40 6.20 16.12
N PHE A 83 15.28 4.98 15.59
CA PHE A 83 14.09 4.52 14.88
C PHE A 83 12.87 4.42 15.79
N VAL A 84 13.06 3.98 17.03
CA VAL A 84 12.00 3.96 18.05
C VAL A 84 11.48 5.37 18.32
N GLU A 85 12.36 6.36 18.49
CA GLU A 85 11.92 7.73 18.73
C GLU A 85 11.24 8.34 17.50
N LEU A 86 11.71 8.05 16.28
CA LEU A 86 11.03 8.45 15.05
C LEU A 86 9.60 7.89 14.98
N ASN A 87 9.41 6.61 15.29
CA ASN A 87 8.08 6.00 15.33
C ASN A 87 7.18 6.65 16.39
N ARG A 88 7.70 6.91 17.59
CA ARG A 88 6.94 7.60 18.66
C ARG A 88 6.56 9.01 18.25
N LYS A 89 7.49 9.75 17.66
CA LYS A 89 7.22 11.09 17.13
C LYS A 89 6.13 11.03 16.06
N ARG A 90 6.22 10.12 15.10
CA ARG A 90 5.18 9.92 14.08
C ARG A 90 3.81 9.69 14.71
N VAL A 91 3.70 8.80 15.69
CA VAL A 91 2.43 8.52 16.37
C VAL A 91 1.89 9.79 17.05
N ARG A 92 2.72 10.52 17.79
CA ARG A 92 2.33 11.81 18.40
C ARG A 92 1.87 12.83 17.37
N ASP A 93 2.58 12.95 16.26
CA ASP A 93 2.27 13.91 15.19
C ASP A 93 0.99 13.53 14.43
N LEU A 94 0.66 12.24 14.31
CA LEU A 94 -0.60 11.77 13.73
C LEU A 94 -1.76 12.04 14.68
N ASP A 95 -1.61 11.70 15.96
CA ASP A 95 -2.64 11.93 16.97
C ASP A 95 -2.92 13.43 17.18
N ALA A 96 -1.89 14.27 17.15
CA ALA A 96 -2.05 15.73 17.28
C ALA A 96 -2.73 16.39 16.07
N ARG A 97 -2.70 15.74 14.89
CA ARG A 97 -3.34 16.23 13.66
C ARG A 97 -4.75 15.69 13.45
N ALA A 98 -5.19 14.75 14.30
CA ALA A 98 -6.52 14.17 14.20
C ALA A 98 -7.60 15.25 14.27
N VAL A 99 -8.54 15.20 13.34
CA VAL A 99 -9.62 16.20 13.20
C VAL A 99 -10.83 15.79 14.04
N ILE A 100 -11.10 14.49 14.16
CA ILE A 100 -12.31 13.95 14.77
C ILE A 100 -11.95 12.70 15.60
N THR A 101 -12.62 12.50 16.73
CA THR A 101 -12.56 11.24 17.49
C THR A 101 -13.24 10.11 16.72
N PHE A 102 -12.57 8.97 16.56
CA PHE A 102 -13.15 7.81 15.88
C PHE A 102 -14.24 7.17 16.77
N LYS A 103 -15.48 7.14 16.29
CA LYS A 103 -16.49 6.24 16.84
C LYS A 103 -16.35 4.90 16.11
N GLY A 104 -15.89 3.87 16.82
CA GLY A 104 -15.85 2.52 16.24
C GLY A 104 -17.26 2.02 15.92
N ALA A 105 -17.42 1.02 15.06
CA ALA A 105 -18.75 0.51 14.69
C ALA A 105 -19.62 -0.04 15.84
N LYS A 106 -19.06 -0.16 17.06
CA LYS A 106 -19.83 -0.48 18.27
C LYS A 106 -20.41 0.76 18.98
N ASP A 107 -19.84 1.94 18.71
CA ASP A 107 -20.19 3.23 19.30
C ASP A 107 -20.94 4.14 18.30
N VAL A 108 -21.08 3.70 17.05
CA VAL A 108 -21.97 4.32 16.07
C VAL A 108 -23.38 3.82 16.36
N ASP A 109 -24.27 4.74 16.72
CA ASP A 109 -25.68 4.42 16.84
C ASP A 109 -26.21 3.97 15.47
N VAL A 110 -26.90 2.84 15.42
CA VAL A 110 -27.48 2.33 14.16
C VAL A 110 -28.49 3.33 13.62
N ASP A 111 -29.13 4.12 14.49
CA ASP A 111 -30.04 5.19 14.11
C ASP A 111 -29.29 6.36 13.44
N ASP A 112 -28.10 6.74 13.94
CA ASP A 112 -27.22 7.75 13.31
C ASP A 112 -26.78 7.31 11.90
N LEU A 113 -26.47 6.02 11.73
CA LEU A 113 -26.12 5.46 10.42
C LEU A 113 -27.34 5.41 9.49
N GLY A 114 -28.52 5.09 10.03
CA GLY A 114 -29.78 5.13 9.32
C GLY A 114 -30.11 6.53 8.82
N ASP A 115 -29.87 7.57 9.63
CA ASP A 115 -30.06 8.97 9.26
C ASP A 115 -29.02 9.46 8.26
N ALA A 116 -27.75 9.06 8.41
CA ALA A 116 -26.71 9.34 7.42
C ALA A 116 -27.00 8.64 6.08
N MET A 117 -27.43 7.38 6.10
CA MET A 117 -27.87 6.66 4.91
C MET A 117 -29.09 7.31 4.30
N ARG A 118 -30.09 7.73 5.09
CA ARG A 118 -31.26 8.50 4.60
C ARG A 118 -30.88 9.84 3.99
N ALA A 119 -29.88 10.52 4.54
CA ALA A 119 -29.37 11.80 4.00
C ALA A 119 -28.57 11.62 2.69
N VAL A 120 -27.96 10.44 2.48
CA VAL A 120 -27.21 10.10 1.25
C VAL A 120 -28.08 9.34 0.25
N SER A 121 -29.20 8.77 0.69
CA SER A 121 -30.19 8.14 -0.17
C SER A 121 -30.67 9.17 -1.18
N ILE A 122 -30.37 8.90 -2.45
CA ILE A 122 -31.08 9.52 -3.55
C ILE A 122 -32.51 9.03 -3.42
N ASP A 123 -33.49 9.93 -3.32
CA ASP A 123 -34.90 9.59 -3.39
C ASP A 123 -35.16 8.86 -4.71
N VAL A 124 -35.08 7.53 -4.69
CA VAL A 124 -35.55 6.69 -5.78
C VAL A 124 -37.06 6.65 -5.62
N PRO A 125 -37.86 7.30 -6.49
CA PRO A 125 -39.29 7.35 -6.31
C PRO A 125 -39.84 5.92 -6.38
N THR A 126 -40.20 5.34 -5.24
CA THR A 126 -40.61 3.92 -5.15
C THR A 126 -42.14 3.78 -5.09
N SER A 127 -42.89 4.74 -5.64
CA SER A 127 -44.36 4.68 -5.58
C SER A 127 -45.03 5.14 -6.88
N GLY A 128 -45.16 4.18 -7.78
CA GLY A 128 -46.04 4.23 -8.96
C GLY A 128 -45.71 3.10 -9.93
N PRO A 129 -46.65 2.61 -10.76
CA PRO A 129 -46.28 1.81 -11.91
C PRO A 129 -45.25 2.62 -12.71
N GLU A 130 -44.05 2.07 -12.84
CA GLU A 130 -42.91 2.71 -13.47
C GLU A 130 -43.35 3.20 -14.85
N PRO A 131 -43.43 4.52 -15.11
CA PRO A 131 -43.75 4.99 -16.44
C PRO A 131 -42.65 4.46 -17.34
N GLU A 132 -43.00 3.71 -18.41
CA GLU A 132 -42.00 3.16 -19.32
C GLU A 132 -40.97 4.26 -19.62
N PRO A 133 -39.66 4.01 -19.39
CA PRO A 133 -38.66 5.01 -19.67
C PRO A 133 -38.76 5.32 -21.16
N LYS A 134 -39.31 6.50 -21.48
CA LYS A 134 -39.54 6.96 -22.87
C LYS A 134 -38.26 7.02 -23.70
N ARG A 135 -37.10 6.87 -23.06
CA ARG A 135 -35.77 7.00 -23.63
C ARG A 135 -34.96 5.73 -23.40
N LYS A 136 -34.39 5.20 -24.48
CA LYS A 136 -33.34 4.18 -24.42
C LYS A 136 -32.02 4.84 -23.99
N PHE A 137 -31.29 4.20 -23.09
CA PHE A 137 -29.98 4.67 -22.64
C PHE A 137 -28.87 4.00 -23.44
N VAL A 138 -27.93 4.80 -23.94
CA VAL A 138 -26.71 4.30 -24.57
C VAL A 138 -25.68 4.03 -23.47
N TYR A 139 -25.08 2.85 -23.45
CA TYR A 139 -24.06 2.52 -22.46
C TYR A 139 -22.78 1.98 -23.09
N TYR A 140 -21.65 2.33 -22.48
CA TYR A 140 -20.32 1.81 -22.80
C TYR A 140 -19.83 0.96 -21.63
N THR A 141 -19.30 -0.23 -21.91
CA THR A 141 -18.64 -1.05 -20.89
C THR A 141 -17.51 -1.91 -21.46
N ASP A 142 -16.44 -2.02 -20.67
CA ASP A 142 -15.33 -2.97 -20.85
C ASP A 142 -15.59 -4.31 -20.14
N HIS A 143 -16.66 -4.41 -19.35
CA HIS A 143 -16.96 -5.57 -18.51
C HIS A 143 -17.80 -6.61 -19.30
N PRO A 144 -17.28 -7.80 -19.62
CA PRO A 144 -18.00 -8.77 -20.46
C PRO A 144 -19.28 -9.31 -19.81
N LEU A 145 -19.26 -9.62 -18.51
CA LEU A 145 -20.45 -10.11 -17.81
C LEU A 145 -21.57 -9.07 -17.72
N LEU A 146 -21.23 -7.79 -17.52
CA LEU A 146 -22.23 -6.72 -17.52
C LEU A 146 -22.85 -6.55 -18.91
N ALA A 147 -22.03 -6.62 -19.96
CA ALA A 147 -22.53 -6.58 -21.33
C ALA A 147 -23.51 -7.74 -21.59
N ALA A 148 -23.19 -8.94 -21.13
CA ALA A 148 -24.04 -10.13 -21.30
C ALA A 148 -25.34 -10.06 -20.47
N SER A 149 -25.30 -9.54 -19.25
CA SER A 149 -26.49 -9.45 -18.38
C SER A 149 -27.49 -8.41 -18.87
N ILE A 150 -27.01 -7.31 -19.44
CA ILE A 150 -27.85 -6.20 -19.92
C ILE A 150 -28.30 -6.41 -21.38
N ALA A 151 -27.65 -7.31 -22.14
CA ALA A 151 -27.93 -7.53 -23.57
C ALA A 151 -29.40 -7.83 -23.91
N TYR A 152 -30.15 -8.42 -22.97
CA TYR A 152 -31.56 -8.77 -23.18
C TYR A 152 -32.53 -7.62 -22.83
N SER A 153 -32.04 -6.52 -22.25
CA SER A 153 -32.88 -5.41 -21.85
C SER A 153 -33.17 -4.48 -23.04
N PRO A 154 -34.45 -4.22 -23.38
CA PRO A 154 -34.81 -3.35 -24.49
C PRO A 154 -34.52 -1.86 -24.24
N HIS A 155 -34.16 -1.51 -22.99
CA HIS A 155 -33.94 -0.14 -22.54
C HIS A 155 -32.49 0.33 -22.67
N PHE A 156 -31.56 -0.57 -22.96
CA PHE A 156 -30.13 -0.27 -23.02
C PHE A 156 -29.55 -0.62 -24.39
N ILE A 157 -28.83 0.32 -24.99
CA ILE A 157 -28.14 0.15 -26.27
C ILE A 157 -26.64 0.22 -26.01
N ARG A 158 -25.92 -0.85 -26.34
CA ARG A 158 -24.47 -0.86 -26.20
C ARG A 158 -23.81 -0.03 -27.30
N THR A 159 -22.84 0.80 -26.95
CA THR A 159 -21.94 1.48 -27.89
C THR A 159 -20.49 1.01 -27.73
N THR A 160 -19.69 1.15 -28.78
CA THR A 160 -18.23 0.95 -28.79
C THR A 160 -17.47 2.24 -28.45
N GLU A 161 -18.10 3.39 -28.61
CA GLU A 161 -17.51 4.71 -28.39
C GLU A 161 -17.95 5.28 -27.03
N ARG A 162 -16.98 5.46 -26.14
CA ARG A 162 -17.24 5.99 -24.78
C ARG A 162 -17.91 7.37 -24.79
N ASP A 163 -17.49 8.25 -25.69
CA ASP A 163 -17.96 9.66 -25.74
C ASP A 163 -19.43 9.78 -26.16
N GLU A 164 -19.97 8.73 -26.79
CA GLU A 164 -21.37 8.68 -27.21
C GLU A 164 -22.29 8.08 -26.15
N ALA A 165 -21.77 7.46 -25.10
CA ALA A 165 -22.58 6.80 -24.08
C ALA A 165 -23.28 7.80 -23.15
N ASP A 166 -24.51 7.49 -22.74
CA ASP A 166 -25.18 8.13 -21.60
C ASP A 166 -24.62 7.58 -20.27
N ILE A 167 -24.28 6.28 -20.25
CA ILE A 167 -23.77 5.56 -19.09
C ILE A 167 -22.41 4.93 -19.42
N VAL A 168 -21.37 5.28 -18.68
CA VAL A 168 -20.04 4.70 -18.80
C VAL A 168 -19.79 3.80 -17.59
N TRP A 169 -19.73 2.49 -17.82
CA TRP A 169 -19.43 1.50 -16.80
C TRP A 169 -18.11 0.80 -17.10
N VAL A 170 -17.06 1.15 -16.37
CA VAL A 170 -15.71 0.62 -16.62
C VAL A 170 -15.08 -0.01 -15.39
N CYS A 171 -14.23 -1.02 -15.62
CA CYS A 171 -13.45 -1.69 -14.59
C CYS A 171 -12.11 -0.99 -14.31
N TYR A 172 -11.55 -0.26 -15.28
CA TYR A 172 -10.34 0.54 -15.06
C TYR A 172 -10.66 1.86 -14.34
N THR A 173 -9.69 2.38 -13.60
CA THR A 173 -9.84 3.68 -12.91
C THR A 173 -9.86 4.82 -13.92
N LEU A 174 -10.90 5.64 -13.89
CA LEU A 174 -10.99 6.87 -14.67
C LEU A 174 -10.05 7.93 -14.08
N SER A 175 -9.24 8.59 -14.92
CA SER A 175 -8.41 9.72 -14.48
C SER A 175 -9.24 10.89 -13.97
N ASP A 176 -10.42 11.11 -14.57
CA ASP A 176 -11.42 12.06 -14.11
C ASP A 176 -12.82 11.43 -14.23
N PRO A 177 -13.44 11.01 -13.11
CA PRO A 177 -14.79 10.47 -13.10
C PRO A 177 -15.87 11.56 -13.03
N ARG A 178 -15.53 12.85 -13.19
CA ARG A 178 -16.56 13.89 -13.21
C ARG A 178 -17.45 13.75 -14.46
N PRO A 179 -18.75 14.05 -14.34
CA PRO A 179 -19.65 13.98 -15.49
C PRO A 179 -19.18 14.92 -16.60
N VAL A 180 -18.82 14.36 -17.75
CA VAL A 180 -18.45 15.13 -18.95
C VAL A 180 -19.72 15.31 -19.79
N LYS A 181 -19.92 16.51 -20.33
CA LYS A 181 -21.00 16.74 -21.31
C LYS A 181 -20.61 16.06 -22.62
N ARG A 182 -21.59 15.43 -23.27
CA ARG A 182 -21.43 14.88 -24.61
C ARG A 182 -20.87 15.98 -25.53
N SER A 183 -19.86 15.65 -26.34
CA SER A 183 -19.15 16.63 -27.17
C SER A 183 -20.03 17.24 -28.28
N SER A 184 -21.20 16.65 -28.57
CA SER A 184 -22.10 17.07 -29.64
C SER A 184 -23.31 17.91 -29.20
N ASP A 185 -23.78 17.78 -27.96
CA ASP A 185 -25.12 18.26 -27.57
C ASP A 185 -25.09 19.05 -26.24
N VAL A 186 -25.08 20.38 -26.32
CA VAL A 186 -25.07 21.28 -25.15
C VAL A 186 -26.29 21.09 -24.23
N ALA A 187 -27.40 20.56 -24.79
CA ALA A 187 -28.66 20.28 -24.10
C ALA A 187 -28.77 18.85 -23.54
N SER A 188 -27.79 17.96 -23.76
CA SER A 188 -27.86 16.60 -23.22
C SER A 188 -27.57 16.59 -21.72
N ALA A 189 -28.19 15.65 -21.01
CA ALA A 189 -27.77 15.31 -19.65
C ALA A 189 -26.28 14.91 -19.66
N PRO A 190 -25.53 15.24 -18.60
CA PRO A 190 -24.13 14.83 -18.48
C PRO A 190 -24.02 13.31 -18.37
N GLN A 191 -22.89 12.74 -18.81
CA GLN A 191 -22.66 11.29 -18.72
C GLN A 191 -22.68 10.80 -17.27
N CYS A 192 -23.29 9.66 -17.03
CA CYS A 192 -23.23 8.96 -15.75
C CYS A 192 -22.06 7.98 -15.77
N VAL A 193 -21.24 7.97 -14.70
CA VAL A 193 -20.12 7.03 -14.53
C VAL A 193 -20.29 6.19 -13.27
N ASN A 194 -19.73 4.97 -13.26
CA ASN A 194 -19.77 4.07 -12.10
C ASN A 194 -18.70 4.35 -11.02
N GLN A 195 -18.09 5.53 -11.03
CA GLN A 195 -16.98 5.91 -10.13
C GLN A 195 -17.22 7.28 -9.52
N PHE A 196 -16.80 7.48 -8.27
CA PHE A 196 -16.93 8.78 -7.60
C PHE A 196 -15.61 9.57 -7.67
N PRO A 197 -15.67 10.91 -7.73
CA PRO A 197 -14.48 11.75 -7.52
C PRO A 197 -13.80 11.41 -6.19
N ASN A 198 -12.46 11.33 -6.20
CA ASN A 198 -11.63 11.01 -5.02
C ASN A 198 -11.91 9.65 -4.35
N GLN A 199 -12.57 8.70 -5.03
CA GLN A 199 -12.79 7.35 -4.51
C GLN A 199 -11.47 6.61 -4.19
N ASN A 200 -10.37 6.99 -4.84
CA ASN A 200 -9.03 6.48 -4.59
C ASN A 200 -8.57 6.65 -3.13
N LEU A 201 -9.09 7.66 -2.40
CA LEU A 201 -8.83 7.82 -0.97
C LEU A 201 -9.29 6.62 -0.14
N LEU A 202 -10.22 5.81 -0.65
CA LEU A 202 -10.72 4.62 0.04
C LEU A 202 -10.27 3.30 -0.62
N THR A 203 -10.06 3.29 -1.94
CA THR A 203 -9.73 2.06 -2.67
C THR A 203 -8.23 1.78 -2.76
N VAL A 204 -7.40 2.81 -2.59
CA VAL A 204 -5.93 2.69 -2.66
C VAL A 204 -5.37 2.62 -1.24
N LYS A 205 -4.60 1.57 -0.93
CA LYS A 205 -4.22 1.21 0.46
C LYS A 205 -3.46 2.31 1.21
N ASP A 206 -2.45 2.89 0.57
CA ASP A 206 -1.63 3.95 1.17
C ASP A 206 -2.43 5.25 1.36
N LEU A 207 -3.31 5.59 0.40
CA LEU A 207 -4.22 6.73 0.55
C LEU A 207 -5.25 6.50 1.65
N LEU A 208 -5.86 5.31 1.73
CA LEU A 208 -6.80 4.93 2.79
C LEU A 208 -6.19 5.13 4.17
N ILE A 209 -4.99 4.59 4.37
CA ILE A 209 -4.31 4.72 5.66
C ILE A 209 -3.91 6.17 5.95
N ALA A 210 -3.46 6.92 4.94
CA ALA A 210 -3.14 8.33 5.09
C ALA A 210 -4.38 9.15 5.48
N THR A 211 -5.52 8.92 4.82
CA THR A 211 -6.80 9.57 5.13
C THR A 211 -7.29 9.19 6.53
N LEU A 212 -7.28 7.92 6.89
CA LEU A 212 -7.70 7.47 8.21
C LEU A 212 -6.84 8.09 9.32
N HIS A 213 -5.50 8.05 9.19
CA HIS A 213 -4.62 8.67 10.17
C HIS A 213 -4.77 10.20 10.23
N ALA A 214 -5.02 10.86 9.11
CA ALA A 214 -5.23 12.31 9.09
C ALA A 214 -6.52 12.73 9.81
N TYR A 215 -7.59 11.94 9.70
CA TYR A 215 -8.87 12.26 10.31
C TYR A 215 -8.97 11.81 11.77
N PHE A 216 -8.50 10.60 12.08
CA PHE A 216 -8.74 9.94 13.37
C PHE A 216 -7.50 9.81 14.25
N GLY A 217 -6.32 10.12 13.72
CA GLY A 217 -5.06 9.82 14.39
C GLY A 217 -4.72 8.33 14.36
N TYR A 218 -3.68 7.96 15.09
CA TYR A 218 -3.17 6.59 15.16
C TYR A 218 -3.72 5.83 16.37
N ALA A 219 -3.87 6.48 17.52
CA ALA A 219 -4.30 5.86 18.77
C ALA A 219 -5.75 5.34 18.70
N GLU A 220 -6.67 6.15 18.16
CA GLU A 220 -8.10 5.82 18.05
C GLU A 220 -8.37 4.66 17.09
N LEU A 221 -7.55 4.52 16.04
CA LEU A 221 -7.68 3.43 15.06
C LEU A 221 -7.12 2.09 15.56
N LYS A 222 -6.43 2.10 16.71
CA LYS A 222 -5.75 0.92 17.25
C LYS A 222 -6.77 -0.16 17.61
N GLY A 223 -6.77 -1.23 16.82
CA GLY A 223 -7.68 -2.39 16.99
C GLY A 223 -8.72 -2.50 15.89
N TRP A 224 -8.98 -1.40 15.17
CA TRP A 224 -9.80 -1.40 13.95
C TRP A 224 -8.94 -1.57 12.70
N VAL A 225 -7.82 -0.85 12.65
CA VAL A 225 -6.89 -0.87 11.53
C VAL A 225 -5.58 -1.53 11.96
N PRO A 226 -5.05 -2.51 11.20
CA PRO A 226 -3.71 -3.02 11.44
C PRO A 226 -2.67 -1.90 11.34
N ARG A 227 -1.63 -1.97 12.17
CA ARG A 227 -0.51 -1.02 12.09
C ARG A 227 0.09 -1.04 10.69
N THR A 228 -0.05 0.08 9.98
CA THR A 228 0.34 0.19 8.57
C THR A 228 1.30 1.36 8.37
N TYR A 229 2.30 1.12 7.51
CA TYR A 229 3.39 2.04 7.20
C TYR A 229 3.60 2.06 5.69
N ASN A 230 3.84 3.25 5.13
CA ASN A 230 4.29 3.38 3.75
C ASN A 230 5.82 3.20 3.70
N LEU A 231 6.32 2.09 3.16
CA LEU A 231 7.76 1.81 3.19
C LEU A 231 8.61 2.76 2.33
N ASN A 232 8.01 3.54 1.42
CA ASN A 232 8.74 4.56 0.68
C ASN A 232 9.03 5.82 1.52
N THR A 233 8.24 6.08 2.57
CA THR A 233 8.34 7.32 3.37
C THR A 233 8.52 7.08 4.87
N GLU A 234 8.08 5.93 5.39
CA GLU A 234 7.98 5.60 6.82
C GLU A 234 8.77 4.34 7.20
N CYS A 235 9.78 3.96 6.41
CA CYS A 235 10.55 2.72 6.63
C CYS A 235 11.27 2.71 7.99
N ARG A 236 11.81 3.85 8.43
CA ARG A 236 12.56 3.97 9.70
C ARG A 236 11.64 3.86 10.90
N GLU A 237 10.46 4.45 10.80
CA GLU A 237 9.40 4.39 11.79
C GLU A 237 8.88 2.95 11.93
N TRP A 238 8.73 2.24 10.81
CA TRP A 238 8.40 0.82 10.80
C TRP A 238 9.47 -0.02 11.52
N LEU A 239 10.76 0.20 11.23
CA LEU A 239 11.86 -0.47 11.93
C LEU A 239 11.82 -0.21 13.44
N GLY A 240 11.47 1.02 13.85
CA GLY A 240 11.25 1.37 15.25
C GLY A 240 10.18 0.52 15.92
N GLU A 241 9.03 0.33 15.25
CA GLU A 241 7.96 -0.56 15.76
C GLU A 241 8.40 -2.02 15.82
N VAL A 242 9.18 -2.52 14.85
CA VAL A 242 9.74 -3.88 14.88
C VAL A 242 10.62 -4.08 16.11
N VAL A 243 11.50 -3.12 16.41
CA VAL A 243 12.38 -3.14 17.59
C VAL A 243 11.54 -3.20 18.87
N GLU A 244 10.54 -2.32 19.02
CA GLU A 244 9.70 -2.33 20.22
C GLU A 244 8.88 -3.62 20.34
N ARG A 245 8.40 -4.16 19.22
CA ARG A 245 7.64 -5.43 19.20
C ARG A 245 8.50 -6.60 19.66
N ARG A 246 9.76 -6.70 19.21
CA ARG A 246 10.72 -7.71 19.68
C ARG A 246 10.96 -7.60 21.18
N LYS A 247 11.14 -6.37 21.70
CA LYS A 247 11.27 -6.11 23.15
C LYS A 247 10.04 -6.57 23.94
N ARG A 248 8.82 -6.36 23.42
CA ARG A 248 7.56 -6.81 24.05
C ARG A 248 7.43 -8.33 24.05
N GLN A 249 7.83 -9.01 22.98
CA GLN A 249 7.80 -10.49 22.88
C GLN A 249 8.77 -11.15 23.87
N GLY A 250 10.03 -10.68 23.91
CA GLY A 250 11.02 -11.23 24.86
C GLY A 250 10.64 -11.03 26.34
N LYS A 251 9.88 -9.97 26.67
CA LYS A 251 9.32 -9.78 28.02
C LYS A 251 8.21 -10.77 28.35
N ARG A 252 7.35 -11.11 27.39
CA ARG A 252 6.26 -12.09 27.59
C ARG A 252 6.80 -13.51 27.80
N GLU A 253 7.85 -13.87 27.08
CA GLU A 253 8.52 -15.17 27.23
C GLU A 253 9.18 -15.31 28.61
N LYS A 254 9.91 -14.28 29.06
CA LYS A 254 10.53 -14.25 30.40
C LYS A 254 9.52 -14.17 31.55
N GLY A 255 8.37 -13.51 31.34
CA GLY A 255 7.29 -13.44 32.33
C GLY A 255 6.45 -14.72 32.42
N GLY A 256 6.34 -15.48 31.33
CA GLY A 256 5.60 -16.75 31.28
C GLY A 256 6.34 -17.95 31.87
N SER A 257 7.67 -17.86 32.03
CA SER A 257 8.48 -18.91 32.65
C SER A 257 8.52 -18.85 34.19
N GLY A 258 8.03 -17.76 34.80
CA GLY A 258 8.04 -17.57 36.26
C GLY A 258 6.80 -18.05 37.02
N LEU A 259 5.82 -18.67 36.35
CA LEU A 259 4.50 -19.01 36.92
C LEU A 259 4.15 -20.51 36.86
N ARG A 260 5.12 -21.40 36.62
CA ARG A 260 4.89 -22.86 36.50
C ARG A 260 5.64 -23.74 37.49
N ASP A 261 6.26 -23.19 38.53
CA ASP A 261 6.90 -24.00 39.56
C ASP A 261 6.28 -23.68 40.93
N GLY A 262 5.45 -24.59 41.44
CA GLY A 262 4.66 -24.36 42.66
C GLY A 262 3.35 -25.12 42.77
N ARG A 263 3.25 -26.33 42.21
CA ARG A 263 2.29 -27.33 42.71
C ARG A 263 3.09 -28.50 43.24
N GLU A 264 3.46 -28.40 44.52
CA GLU A 264 3.85 -29.57 45.30
C GLU A 264 2.69 -30.57 45.28
N CYS A 265 3.04 -31.79 44.89
CA CYS A 265 2.20 -32.97 45.02
C CYS A 265 2.08 -33.29 46.51
N VAL A 266 0.86 -33.39 47.02
CA VAL A 266 0.58 -34.06 48.29
C VAL A 266 -0.03 -35.40 47.93
N ASP A 267 0.81 -36.43 47.95
CA ASP A 267 0.38 -37.83 48.02
C ASP A 267 0.29 -38.25 49.49
N HIS A 268 -0.88 -38.79 49.84
CA HIS A 268 -1.26 -39.58 51.02
C HIS A 268 -1.24 -38.95 52.42
#